data_AF-A0A259BAM7-F1
#
_entry.id   AF-A0A259BAM7-F1
#
_cell.length_a   1.000
_cell.length_b   1.000
_cell.length_c   1.000
_cell.angle_alpha   90.00
_cell.angle_beta   90.00
_cell.angle_gamma   90.00
#
_symmetry.space_group_name_H-M   'P 1'
#
loop_
_entity.id
_entity.type
_entity.pdbx_description
1 polymer ?
#
loop_
_entity_poly.entity_id
_entity_poly.type
_entity_poly.pdbx_seq_one_letter_code
_entity_poly.pdbx_strand_id
1 'polypeptide(L)'
;MTYIDLLLFVMLIVVGWYVVACRPWGVDQAAAAGLAGALFGGAALLLGNWINRANDRFKAAKEQAGQIEKLKTLIAAELVDVACGLMSAKQLVDAAIISLRAGGPVSEALDMSLYRPRLMPFTDSLGPKLLALEKGAIDAITTLRSNLAVTRQNMDEVTAGARFGLLKATSLSNSLGHDMTILAEVFTHIAPTRKLLPLGAEPELVTEVLNRAAQPLQQ
;
A
#
# COMPACT_ATOMS: atom_id res chain seq x y z
N MET A 1 9.95 29.96 4.19
CA MET A 1 8.92 30.91 4.66
C MET A 1 8.41 30.65 6.07
N THR A 2 8.04 29.43 6.50
CA THR A 2 7.41 29.20 7.83
C THR A 2 8.18 29.70 9.06
N TYR A 3 9.52 29.71 9.02
CA TYR A 3 10.33 30.26 10.11
C TYR A 3 10.35 31.80 10.13
N ILE A 4 10.05 32.46 9.00
CA ILE A 4 10.10 33.92 8.87
C ILE A 4 8.94 34.56 9.64
N ASP A 5 7.73 34.03 9.52
CA ASP A 5 6.56 34.52 10.29
C ASP A 5 6.81 34.43 11.82
N LEU A 6 7.45 33.33 12.27
CA LEU A 6 7.78 33.11 13.69
C LEU A 6 8.92 34.01 14.18
N LEU A 7 9.95 34.24 13.35
CA LEU A 7 11.04 35.17 13.66
C LEU A 7 10.54 36.62 13.72
N LEU A 8 9.67 37.03 12.79
CA LEU A 8 9.02 38.34 12.80
C LEU A 8 8.10 38.52 14.01
N PHE A 9 7.35 37.48 14.41
CA PHE A 9 6.56 37.47 15.64
C PHE A 9 7.42 37.75 16.88
N VAL A 10 8.53 37.01 17.06
CA VAL A 10 9.46 37.21 18.18
C VAL A 10 10.07 38.62 18.13
N MET A 11 10.49 39.09 16.95
CA MET A 11 11.05 40.43 16.77
C MET A 11 10.06 41.54 17.14
N LEU A 12 8.79 41.44 16.73
CA LEU A 12 7.74 42.40 17.07
C LEU A 12 7.44 42.43 18.58
N ILE A 13 7.46 41.28 19.27
CA ILE A 13 7.31 41.22 20.73
C ILE A 13 8.50 41.88 21.43
N VAL A 14 9.73 41.58 21.01
CA VAL A 14 10.95 42.17 21.60
C VAL A 14 10.96 43.69 21.43
N VAL A 15 10.63 44.21 20.24
CA VAL A 15 10.51 45.65 19.98
C VAL A 15 9.34 46.26 20.74
N GLY A 16 8.18 45.58 20.83
CA GLY A 16 7.03 46.02 21.62
C GLY A 16 7.33 46.14 23.11
N TRP A 17 8.03 45.16 23.69
CA TRP A 17 8.51 45.24 25.08
C TRP A 17 9.56 46.34 25.28
N TYR A 18 10.48 46.55 24.33
CA TYR A 18 11.45 47.64 24.40
C TYR A 18 10.76 49.01 24.42
N VAL A 19 9.75 49.24 23.58
CA VAL A 19 8.93 50.47 23.58
C VAL A 19 8.21 50.67 24.91
N VAL A 20 7.67 49.60 25.52
CA VAL A 20 7.03 49.67 26.85
C VAL A 20 8.05 49.96 27.95
N ALA A 21 9.25 49.37 27.90
CA ALA A 21 10.30 49.58 28.89
C ALA A 21 10.94 50.99 28.82
N CYS A 22 11.06 51.57 27.62
CA CYS A 22 11.57 52.93 27.41
C CYS A 22 10.51 54.04 27.60
N ARG A 23 9.25 53.67 27.85
CA ARG A 23 8.12 54.60 28.10
C ARG A 23 8.36 55.68 29.18
N PRO A 24 9.10 55.45 30.29
CA PRO A 24 9.32 56.49 31.31
C PRO A 24 10.39 57.54 30.93
N TRP A 25 11.04 57.44 29.77
CA TRP A 25 12.15 58.35 29.37
C TRP A 25 11.70 59.56 28.50
N GLY A 26 10.50 60.08 28.73
CA GLY A 26 10.04 61.34 28.11
C GLY A 26 9.40 61.23 26.72
N VAL A 27 9.04 60.02 26.27
CA VAL A 27 8.25 59.80 25.05
C VAL A 27 6.76 60.08 25.34
N ASP A 28 6.03 60.65 24.38
CA ASP A 28 4.57 60.84 24.48
C ASP A 28 3.88 59.50 24.82
N GLN A 29 3.20 59.49 25.97
CA GLN A 29 2.59 58.29 26.54
C GLN A 29 1.47 57.70 25.68
N ALA A 30 0.80 58.51 24.87
CA ALA A 30 -0.26 58.08 23.96
C ALA A 30 0.34 57.45 22.70
N ALA A 31 1.35 58.10 22.10
CA ALA A 31 2.06 57.59 20.93
C ALA A 31 2.79 56.27 21.23
N ALA A 32 3.49 56.18 22.37
CA ALA A 32 4.18 54.96 22.80
C ALA A 32 3.21 53.79 23.05
N ALA A 33 2.04 54.05 23.62
CA ALA A 33 1.01 53.04 23.83
C ALA A 33 0.38 52.57 22.50
N GLY A 34 0.09 53.49 21.58
CA GLY A 34 -0.40 53.17 20.25
C GLY A 34 0.58 52.32 19.43
N LEU A 35 1.87 52.68 19.47
CA LEU A 35 2.94 51.92 18.80
C LEU A 35 3.09 50.51 19.40
N ALA A 36 3.14 50.39 20.73
CA ALA A 36 3.19 49.08 21.39
C ALA A 36 1.96 48.22 21.05
N GLY A 37 0.76 48.80 21.07
CA GLY A 37 -0.48 48.11 20.68
C GLY A 37 -0.45 47.61 19.23
N ALA A 38 0.06 48.42 18.30
CA ALA A 38 0.22 48.03 16.89
C ALA A 38 1.25 46.89 16.71
N LEU A 39 2.36 46.91 17.45
CA LEU A 39 3.39 45.87 17.42
C LEU A 39 2.86 44.53 17.98
N PHE A 40 2.18 44.55 19.13
CA PHE A 40 1.56 43.34 19.69
C PHE A 40 0.37 42.83 18.84
N GLY A 41 -0.41 43.73 18.23
CA GLY A 41 -1.47 43.36 17.27
C GLY A 41 -0.91 42.69 16.01
N GLY A 42 0.15 43.26 15.42
CA GLY A 42 0.86 42.66 14.29
C GLY A 42 1.47 41.29 14.63
N ALA A 43 2.05 41.16 15.83
CA ALA A 43 2.54 39.87 16.34
C ALA A 43 1.40 38.84 16.45
N ALA A 44 0.27 39.20 17.05
CA ALA A 44 -0.89 38.30 17.18
C ALA A 44 -1.40 37.80 15.81
N LEU A 45 -1.43 38.66 14.79
CA LEU A 45 -1.81 38.29 13.42
C LEU A 45 -0.82 37.30 12.78
N LEU A 46 0.49 37.51 12.95
CA LEU A 46 1.51 36.57 12.45
C LEU A 46 1.43 35.21 13.13
N LEU A 47 1.23 35.19 14.47
CA LEU A 47 1.06 33.95 15.22
C LEU A 47 -0.21 33.20 14.78
N GLY A 48 -1.34 33.90 14.62
CA GLY A 48 -2.58 33.30 14.14
C GLY A 48 -2.46 32.71 12.73
N ASN A 49 -1.78 33.42 11.81
CA ASN A 49 -1.50 32.93 10.46
C ASN A 49 -0.56 31.70 10.48
N TRP A 50 0.46 31.69 11.35
CA TRP A 50 1.34 30.54 11.53
C TRP A 50 0.60 29.32 12.10
N ILE A 51 -0.26 29.51 13.11
CA ILE A 51 -1.10 28.45 13.69
C ILE A 51 -2.06 27.87 12.65
N ASN A 52 -2.74 28.72 11.86
CA ASN A 52 -3.62 28.25 10.78
C ASN A 52 -2.85 27.43 9.73
N ARG A 53 -1.71 27.94 9.24
CA ARG A 53 -0.85 27.21 8.30
C ARG A 53 -0.33 25.89 8.86
N ALA A 54 -0.03 25.82 10.15
CA ALA A 54 0.36 24.58 10.82
C ALA A 54 -0.82 23.60 10.88
N ASN A 55 -2.00 24.05 11.33
CA ASN A 55 -3.22 23.26 11.40
C ASN A 55 -3.63 22.71 10.02
N ASP A 56 -3.58 23.53 8.97
CA ASP A 56 -3.92 23.09 7.61
C ASP A 56 -2.92 22.07 7.06
N ARG A 57 -1.63 22.16 7.43
CA ARG A 57 -0.65 21.10 7.14
C ARG A 57 -0.95 19.80 7.89
N PHE A 58 -1.34 19.88 9.18
CA PHE A 58 -1.75 18.70 9.95
C PHE A 58 -3.02 18.06 9.38
N LYS A 59 -4.01 18.84 8.95
CA LYS A 59 -5.20 18.36 8.25
C LYS A 59 -4.83 17.70 6.92
N ALA A 60 -4.05 18.36 6.08
CA ALA A 60 -3.62 17.81 4.78
C ALA A 60 -2.83 16.50 4.94
N ALA A 61 -1.92 16.42 5.92
CA ALA A 61 -1.19 15.19 6.23
C ALA A 61 -2.11 14.07 6.74
N LYS A 62 -3.11 14.41 7.58
CA LYS A 62 -4.11 13.44 8.08
C LYS A 62 -5.06 12.96 6.97
N GLU A 63 -5.47 13.85 6.07
CA GLU A 63 -6.26 13.51 4.88
C GLU A 63 -5.47 12.63 3.93
N GLN A 64 -4.19 12.94 3.68
CA GLN A 64 -3.30 12.11 2.87
C GLN A 64 -3.10 10.72 3.48
N ALA A 65 -2.88 10.62 4.80
CA ALA A 65 -2.79 9.34 5.50
C ALA A 65 -4.09 8.52 5.34
N GLY A 66 -5.26 9.15 5.54
CA GLY A 66 -6.56 8.50 5.34
C GLY A 66 -6.85 8.12 3.88
N GLN A 67 -6.28 8.82 2.90
CA GLN A 67 -6.33 8.42 1.49
C GLN A 67 -5.45 7.20 1.22
N ILE A 68 -4.24 7.15 1.79
CA ILE A 68 -3.33 5.99 1.70
C ILE A 68 -3.96 4.74 2.34
N GLU A 69 -4.60 4.88 3.50
CA GLU A 69 -5.29 3.78 4.18
C GLU A 69 -6.47 3.23 3.36
N LYS A 70 -7.29 4.12 2.77
CA LYS A 70 -8.34 3.74 1.82
C LYS A 70 -7.76 3.04 0.59
N LEU A 71 -6.63 3.53 0.07
CA LEU A 71 -5.94 2.92 -1.06
C LEU A 71 -5.46 1.51 -0.74
N LYS A 72 -4.77 1.33 0.39
CA LYS A 72 -4.35 0.01 0.91
C LYS A 72 -5.55 -0.93 1.09
N THR A 73 -6.68 -0.42 1.58
CA THR A 73 -7.91 -1.22 1.76
C THR A 73 -8.51 -1.71 0.44
N LEU A 74 -8.55 -0.87 -0.59
CA LEU A 74 -9.08 -1.24 -1.92
C LEU A 74 -8.13 -2.21 -2.65
N ILE A 75 -6.81 -1.97 -2.57
CA ILE A 75 -5.81 -2.91 -3.08
C ILE A 75 -5.93 -4.26 -2.35
N ALA A 76 -6.04 -4.27 -1.01
CA ALA A 76 -6.19 -5.50 -0.22
C ALA A 76 -7.44 -6.31 -0.58
N ALA A 77 -8.52 -5.68 -1.03
CA ALA A 77 -9.71 -6.38 -1.51
C ALA A 77 -9.43 -7.09 -2.85
N GLU A 78 -8.77 -6.43 -3.80
CA GLU A 78 -8.36 -7.03 -5.07
C GLU A 78 -7.34 -8.16 -4.88
N LEU A 79 -6.36 -7.98 -3.98
CA LEU A 79 -5.37 -9.00 -3.64
C LEU A 79 -5.99 -10.28 -3.04
N VAL A 80 -7.15 -10.19 -2.39
CA VAL A 80 -7.87 -11.38 -1.89
C VAL A 80 -8.46 -12.20 -3.05
N ASP A 81 -9.00 -11.56 -4.09
CA ASP A 81 -9.45 -12.28 -5.29
C ASP A 81 -8.27 -12.98 -5.99
N VAL A 82 -7.11 -12.31 -6.05
CA VAL A 82 -5.88 -12.90 -6.60
C VAL A 82 -5.42 -14.10 -5.76
N ALA A 83 -5.44 -13.99 -4.42
CA ALA A 83 -5.09 -15.08 -3.52
C ALA A 83 -5.96 -16.32 -3.76
N CYS A 84 -7.29 -16.13 -3.81
CA CYS A 84 -8.23 -17.21 -4.10
C CYS A 84 -7.97 -17.84 -5.47
N GLY A 85 -7.77 -17.02 -6.52
CA GLY A 85 -7.47 -17.52 -7.87
C GLY A 85 -6.18 -18.33 -7.94
N LEU A 86 -5.09 -17.86 -7.32
CA LEU A 86 -3.83 -18.60 -7.23
C LEU A 86 -4.00 -19.93 -6.48
N MET A 87 -4.72 -19.94 -5.36
CA MET A 87 -4.95 -21.15 -4.56
C MET A 87 -5.72 -22.21 -5.34
N SER A 88 -6.82 -21.83 -6.00
CA SER A 88 -7.60 -22.75 -6.84
C SER A 88 -6.80 -23.25 -8.05
N ALA A 89 -6.01 -22.39 -8.69
CA ALA A 89 -5.10 -22.79 -9.78
C ALA A 89 -4.08 -23.83 -9.31
N LYS A 90 -3.40 -23.57 -8.18
CA LYS A 90 -2.37 -24.47 -7.66
C LYS A 90 -2.95 -25.81 -7.22
N GLN A 91 -4.09 -25.83 -6.53
CA GLN A 91 -4.79 -27.07 -6.15
C GLN A 91 -5.11 -27.96 -7.37
N LEU A 92 -5.57 -27.35 -8.48
CA LEU A 92 -5.85 -28.08 -9.72
C LEU A 92 -4.57 -28.63 -10.38
N VAL A 93 -3.50 -27.83 -10.47
CA VAL A 93 -2.22 -28.28 -11.03
C VAL A 93 -1.58 -29.37 -10.15
N ASP A 94 -1.65 -29.23 -8.84
CA ASP A 94 -1.12 -30.21 -7.88
C ASP A 94 -1.91 -31.54 -7.92
N ALA A 95 -3.23 -31.49 -8.04
CA ALA A 95 -4.05 -32.69 -8.28
C ALA A 95 -3.68 -33.39 -9.60
N ALA A 96 -3.40 -32.62 -10.67
CA ALA A 96 -2.94 -33.18 -11.93
C ALA A 96 -1.52 -33.80 -11.84
N ILE A 97 -0.60 -33.20 -11.07
CA ILE A 97 0.71 -33.79 -10.77
C ILE A 97 0.55 -35.14 -10.06
N ILE A 98 -0.31 -35.22 -9.05
CA ILE A 98 -0.57 -36.45 -8.30
C ILE A 98 -1.13 -37.54 -9.22
N SER A 99 -2.10 -37.21 -10.07
CA SER A 99 -2.67 -38.15 -11.06
C SER A 99 -1.60 -38.66 -12.04
N LEU A 100 -0.79 -37.76 -12.61
CA LEU A 100 0.30 -38.12 -13.53
C LEU A 100 1.37 -38.99 -12.86
N ARG A 101 1.75 -38.72 -11.60
CA ARG A 101 2.69 -39.57 -10.84
C ARG A 101 2.13 -40.97 -10.59
N ALA A 102 0.81 -41.11 -10.40
CA ALA A 102 0.13 -42.38 -10.23
C ALA A 102 -0.10 -43.16 -11.54
N GLY A 103 0.35 -42.64 -12.70
CA GLY A 103 0.05 -43.20 -14.01
C GLY A 103 -1.41 -43.02 -14.44
N GLY A 104 -2.15 -42.15 -13.76
CA GLY A 104 -3.54 -41.83 -14.08
C GLY A 104 -3.66 -40.96 -15.33
N PRO A 105 -4.78 -41.05 -16.07
CA PRO A 105 -5.03 -40.21 -17.23
C PRO A 105 -5.29 -38.77 -16.80
N VAL A 106 -4.46 -37.85 -17.30
CA VAL A 106 -4.78 -36.41 -17.37
C VAL A 106 -4.86 -36.06 -18.84
N SER A 107 -5.87 -35.28 -19.23
CA SER A 107 -6.01 -34.79 -20.60
C SER A 107 -4.75 -34.02 -21.02
N GLU A 108 -4.24 -34.29 -22.22
CA GLU A 108 -3.04 -33.58 -22.76
C GLU A 108 -3.25 -32.06 -22.86
N ALA A 109 -4.51 -31.62 -22.93
CA ALA A 109 -4.96 -30.27 -22.67
C ALA A 109 -5.81 -30.25 -21.40
N LEU A 110 -5.26 -29.71 -20.31
CA LEU A 110 -6.03 -29.42 -19.09
C LEU A 110 -6.63 -28.01 -19.25
N ASP A 111 -7.96 -27.90 -19.30
CA ASP A 111 -8.62 -26.60 -19.39
C ASP A 111 -8.47 -25.84 -18.06
N MET A 112 -7.63 -24.81 -18.07
CA MET A 112 -7.35 -23.95 -16.92
C MET A 112 -8.10 -22.61 -17.00
N SER A 113 -8.97 -22.41 -18.01
CA SER A 113 -9.62 -21.11 -18.27
C SER A 113 -10.40 -20.57 -17.05
N LEU A 114 -11.12 -21.44 -16.35
CA LEU A 114 -11.89 -21.14 -15.14
C LEU A 114 -11.03 -20.87 -13.90
N TYR A 115 -9.80 -21.36 -13.89
CA TYR A 115 -8.87 -21.31 -12.75
C TYR A 115 -7.82 -20.21 -12.89
N ARG A 116 -7.89 -19.42 -13.96
CA ARG A 116 -6.89 -18.43 -14.33
C ARG A 116 -6.83 -17.29 -13.29
N PRO A 117 -5.72 -17.09 -12.55
CA PRO A 117 -5.62 -16.09 -11.48
C PRO A 117 -5.96 -14.70 -12.00
N ARG A 118 -6.81 -13.94 -11.28
CA ARG A 118 -7.27 -12.62 -11.71
C ARG A 118 -6.09 -11.66 -11.88
N LEU A 119 -6.12 -10.80 -12.90
CA LEU A 119 -5.24 -9.62 -12.98
C LEU A 119 -5.66 -8.59 -11.90
N MET A 120 -4.89 -7.52 -11.74
CA MET A 120 -5.14 -6.47 -10.75
C MET A 120 -5.55 -5.13 -11.41
N PRO A 121 -6.67 -5.07 -12.18
CA PRO A 121 -7.03 -3.90 -12.96
C PRO A 121 -7.26 -2.63 -12.13
N PHE A 122 -7.70 -2.74 -10.86
CA PHE A 122 -7.79 -1.58 -9.98
C PHE A 122 -6.39 -1.05 -9.69
N THR A 123 -5.49 -1.91 -9.21
CA THR A 123 -4.09 -1.55 -8.92
C THR A 123 -3.36 -1.02 -10.15
N ASP A 124 -3.59 -1.63 -11.33
CA ASP A 124 -3.06 -1.16 -12.63
C ASP A 124 -3.53 0.26 -12.97
N SER A 125 -4.79 0.59 -12.70
CA SER A 125 -5.40 1.90 -12.99
C SER A 125 -4.93 3.05 -12.09
N LEU A 126 -4.27 2.75 -10.96
CA LEU A 126 -3.87 3.76 -9.98
C LEU A 126 -2.73 4.67 -10.48
N GLY A 127 -1.87 4.16 -11.36
CA GLY A 127 -0.74 4.90 -11.94
C GLY A 127 0.09 5.64 -10.87
N PRO A 128 0.22 6.98 -10.95
CA PRO A 128 1.03 7.75 -10.00
C PRO A 128 0.51 7.70 -8.55
N LYS A 129 -0.74 7.29 -8.30
CA LYS A 129 -1.26 7.14 -6.92
C LYS A 129 -0.57 6.02 -6.15
N LEU A 130 0.03 5.04 -6.83
CA LEU A 130 0.86 4.02 -6.19
C LEU A 130 2.11 4.60 -5.51
N LEU A 131 2.61 5.76 -5.96
CA LEU A 131 3.77 6.43 -5.35
C LEU A 131 3.48 6.99 -3.95
N ALA A 132 2.23 6.97 -3.50
CA ALA A 132 1.86 7.28 -2.12
C ALA A 132 2.01 6.06 -1.17
N LEU A 133 2.30 4.87 -1.70
CA LEU A 133 2.64 3.69 -0.92
C LEU A 133 4.14 3.68 -0.55
N GLU A 134 4.51 2.86 0.42
CA GLU A 134 5.90 2.63 0.77
C GLU A 134 6.65 1.85 -0.32
N LYS A 135 7.97 2.04 -0.41
CA LYS A 135 8.80 1.43 -1.47
C LYS A 135 8.66 -0.10 -1.54
N GLY A 136 8.70 -0.80 -0.39
CA GLY A 136 8.57 -2.26 -0.35
C GLY A 136 7.23 -2.75 -0.93
N ALA A 137 6.14 -2.03 -0.66
CA ALA A 137 4.84 -2.33 -1.26
C ALA A 137 4.85 -2.18 -2.79
N ILE A 138 5.50 -1.13 -3.31
CA ILE A 138 5.60 -0.87 -4.75
C ILE A 138 6.45 -1.95 -5.44
N ASP A 139 7.59 -2.30 -4.85
CA ASP A 139 8.52 -3.31 -5.38
C ASP A 139 7.84 -4.70 -5.39
N ALA A 140 7.18 -5.09 -4.31
CA ALA A 140 6.44 -6.36 -4.20
C ALA A 140 5.23 -6.42 -5.17
N ILE A 141 4.41 -5.36 -5.25
CA ILE A 141 3.29 -5.28 -6.20
C ILE A 141 3.79 -5.39 -7.65
N THR A 142 4.89 -4.71 -7.99
CA THR A 142 5.45 -4.74 -9.35
C THR A 142 5.98 -6.13 -9.70
N THR A 143 6.64 -6.79 -8.76
CA THR A 143 7.13 -8.17 -8.91
C THR A 143 5.97 -9.15 -9.10
N LEU A 144 4.91 -9.05 -8.28
CA LEU A 144 3.70 -9.85 -8.41
C LEU A 144 3.03 -9.66 -9.79
N ARG A 145 2.89 -8.41 -10.26
CA ARG A 145 2.30 -8.10 -11.58
C ARG A 145 3.06 -8.77 -12.72
N SER A 146 4.39 -8.69 -12.68
CA SER A 146 5.27 -9.27 -13.69
C SER A 146 5.13 -10.80 -13.74
N ASN A 147 5.26 -11.46 -12.58
CA ASN A 147 5.25 -12.92 -12.53
C ASN A 147 3.85 -13.50 -12.80
N LEU A 148 2.79 -12.89 -12.28
CA LEU A 148 1.41 -13.32 -12.53
C LEU A 148 1.03 -13.20 -14.02
N ALA A 149 1.59 -12.24 -14.76
CA ALA A 149 1.43 -12.17 -16.22
C ALA A 149 2.10 -13.36 -16.93
N VAL A 150 3.32 -13.72 -16.53
CA VAL A 150 4.06 -14.88 -17.06
C VAL A 150 3.37 -16.20 -16.70
N THR A 151 2.89 -16.36 -15.46
CA THR A 151 2.13 -17.55 -15.02
C THR A 151 0.83 -17.68 -15.79
N ARG A 152 0.07 -16.59 -15.99
CA ARG A 152 -1.14 -16.60 -16.83
C ARG A 152 -0.85 -16.94 -18.29
N GLN A 153 0.27 -16.50 -18.86
CA GLN A 153 0.68 -16.88 -20.22
C GLN A 153 0.98 -18.40 -20.28
N ASN A 154 1.71 -18.93 -19.31
CA ASN A 154 1.97 -20.38 -19.23
C ASN A 154 0.69 -21.23 -19.11
N MET A 155 -0.35 -20.73 -18.41
CA MET A 155 -1.66 -21.38 -18.33
C MET A 155 -2.44 -21.31 -19.66
N ASP A 156 -2.34 -20.20 -20.40
CA ASP A 156 -2.95 -20.07 -21.73
C ASP A 156 -2.28 -21.00 -22.76
N GLU A 157 -0.95 -21.16 -22.74
CA GLU A 157 -0.25 -22.14 -23.59
C GLU A 157 -0.78 -23.57 -23.37
N VAL A 158 -0.95 -23.97 -22.11
CA VAL A 158 -1.50 -25.29 -21.74
C VAL A 158 -2.96 -25.42 -22.18
N THR A 159 -3.78 -24.40 -21.95
CA THR A 159 -5.20 -24.39 -22.34
C THR A 159 -5.37 -24.42 -23.87
N ALA A 160 -4.43 -23.81 -24.62
CA ALA A 160 -4.39 -23.83 -26.08
C ALA A 160 -3.85 -25.16 -26.68
N GLY A 161 -3.60 -26.18 -25.86
CA GLY A 161 -3.18 -27.51 -26.31
C GLY A 161 -1.67 -27.74 -26.39
N ALA A 162 -0.85 -26.90 -25.73
CA ALA A 162 0.55 -27.26 -25.50
C ALA A 162 0.63 -28.50 -24.59
N ARG A 163 1.49 -29.48 -24.95
CA ARG A 163 1.62 -30.78 -24.26
C ARG A 163 1.74 -30.64 -22.74
N PHE A 164 0.66 -30.98 -22.03
CA PHE A 164 0.63 -30.95 -20.57
C PHE A 164 1.17 -32.26 -19.98
N GLY A 165 2.48 -32.29 -19.72
CA GLY A 165 3.16 -33.40 -19.04
C GLY A 165 3.68 -33.03 -17.65
N LEU A 166 4.14 -34.03 -16.90
CA LEU A 166 4.59 -33.89 -15.50
C LEU A 166 5.60 -32.76 -15.28
N LEU A 167 6.51 -32.52 -16.24
CA LEU A 167 7.48 -31.42 -16.18
C LEU A 167 6.83 -30.02 -16.27
N LYS A 168 5.92 -29.79 -17.23
CA LYS A 168 5.21 -28.50 -17.38
C LYS A 168 4.24 -28.29 -16.21
N ALA A 169 3.58 -29.36 -15.73
CA ALA A 169 2.74 -29.31 -14.53
C ALA A 169 3.54 -28.92 -13.28
N THR A 170 4.69 -29.58 -13.02
CA THR A 170 5.58 -29.25 -11.89
C THR A 170 6.13 -27.83 -12.00
N SER A 171 6.57 -27.42 -13.20
CA SER A 171 7.03 -26.04 -13.45
C SER A 171 5.94 -25.02 -13.14
N LEU A 172 4.70 -25.26 -13.58
CA LEU A 172 3.57 -24.36 -13.37
C LEU A 172 3.15 -24.30 -11.89
N SER A 173 3.15 -25.43 -11.17
CA SER A 173 2.92 -25.48 -9.72
C SER A 173 3.96 -24.66 -8.95
N ASN A 174 5.23 -24.71 -9.37
CA ASN A 174 6.30 -23.92 -8.78
C ASN A 174 6.13 -22.41 -9.08
N SER A 175 5.74 -22.04 -10.32
CA SER A 175 5.43 -20.64 -10.65
C SER A 175 4.26 -20.09 -9.83
N LEU A 176 3.18 -20.86 -9.70
CA LEU A 176 2.03 -20.51 -8.86
C LEU A 176 2.41 -20.37 -7.37
N GLY A 177 3.28 -21.25 -6.85
CA GLY A 177 3.79 -21.15 -5.48
C GLY A 177 4.71 -19.92 -5.27
N HIS A 178 5.52 -19.57 -6.27
CA HIS A 178 6.33 -18.35 -6.23
C HIS A 178 5.45 -17.09 -6.21
N ASP A 179 4.41 -17.03 -7.06
CA ASP A 179 3.43 -15.94 -7.08
C ASP A 179 2.70 -15.80 -5.74
N MET A 180 2.36 -16.91 -5.07
CA MET A 180 1.78 -16.90 -3.72
C MET A 180 2.72 -16.32 -2.67
N THR A 181 4.02 -16.65 -2.74
CA THR A 181 5.03 -16.14 -1.80
C THR A 181 5.18 -14.63 -1.95
N ILE A 182 5.23 -14.12 -3.18
CA ILE A 182 5.28 -12.68 -3.44
C ILE A 182 3.97 -12.00 -3.04
N LEU A 183 2.82 -12.63 -3.28
CA LEU A 183 1.54 -12.11 -2.81
C LEU A 183 1.47 -12.03 -1.27
N ALA A 184 2.04 -12.99 -0.55
CA ALA A 184 2.19 -12.92 0.90
C ALA A 184 3.06 -11.73 1.32
N GLU A 185 4.18 -11.48 0.63
CA GLU A 185 5.02 -10.28 0.83
C GLU A 185 4.22 -8.98 0.61
N VAL A 186 3.42 -8.88 -0.47
CA VAL A 186 2.52 -7.74 -0.70
C VAL A 186 1.53 -7.57 0.47
N PHE A 187 0.97 -8.66 1.00
CA PHE A 187 0.08 -8.59 2.17
C PHE A 187 0.77 -8.05 3.42
N THR A 188 2.05 -8.35 3.68
CA THR A 188 2.76 -7.80 4.85
C THR A 188 2.84 -6.26 4.81
N HIS A 189 2.96 -5.69 3.62
CA HIS A 189 3.01 -4.24 3.40
C HIS A 189 1.62 -3.60 3.33
N ILE A 190 0.67 -4.21 2.62
CA ILE A 190 -0.62 -3.60 2.32
C ILE A 190 -1.67 -3.85 3.42
N ALA A 191 -1.76 -5.08 3.94
CA ALA A 191 -2.77 -5.47 4.93
C ALA A 191 -2.31 -6.64 5.80
N PRO A 192 -1.31 -6.43 6.70
CA PRO A 192 -0.63 -7.52 7.42
C PRO A 192 -1.53 -8.32 8.36
N THR A 193 -2.63 -7.74 8.83
CA THR A 193 -3.62 -8.37 9.71
C THR A 193 -4.80 -8.99 8.97
N ARG A 194 -4.77 -9.01 7.63
CA ARG A 194 -5.84 -9.59 6.82
C ARG A 194 -5.93 -11.09 7.09
N LYS A 195 -7.15 -11.58 7.29
CA LYS A 195 -7.46 -12.99 7.45
C LYS A 195 -8.33 -13.49 6.30
N LEU A 196 -8.15 -14.76 5.97
CA LEU A 196 -9.12 -15.54 5.18
C LEU A 196 -9.85 -16.50 6.12
N LEU A 197 -11.06 -16.90 5.73
CA LEU A 197 -11.79 -17.99 6.36
C LEU A 197 -11.73 -19.19 5.41
N PRO A 198 -10.83 -20.17 5.63
CA PRO A 198 -10.84 -21.42 4.87
C PRO A 198 -12.12 -22.20 5.19
N LEU A 199 -12.60 -22.98 4.23
CA LEU A 199 -13.90 -23.65 4.35
C LEU A 199 -13.84 -24.73 5.43
N GLY A 200 -14.53 -24.50 6.55
CA GLY A 200 -14.53 -25.39 7.72
C GLY A 200 -13.37 -25.21 8.71
N ALA A 201 -12.60 -24.11 8.62
CA ALA A 201 -11.51 -23.79 9.54
C ALA A 201 -11.71 -22.42 10.23
N GLU A 202 -10.87 -22.13 11.22
CA GLU A 202 -10.80 -20.81 11.87
C GLU A 202 -10.18 -19.74 10.94
N PRO A 203 -10.42 -18.44 11.18
CA PRO A 203 -9.80 -17.36 10.40
C PRO A 203 -8.27 -17.28 10.58
N GLU A 204 -7.53 -17.70 9.56
CA GLU A 204 -6.06 -17.68 9.48
C GLU A 204 -5.54 -16.45 8.72
N LEU A 205 -4.30 -16.02 8.98
CA LEU A 205 -3.69 -14.89 8.25
C LEU A 205 -3.44 -15.26 6.79
N VAL A 206 -3.73 -14.33 5.86
CA VAL A 206 -3.58 -14.60 4.42
C VAL A 206 -2.13 -14.95 4.07
N THR A 207 -1.18 -14.31 4.73
CA THR A 207 0.27 -14.58 4.59
C THR A 207 0.64 -16.01 4.96
N GLU A 208 0.09 -16.56 6.05
CA GLU A 208 0.33 -17.92 6.51
C GLU A 208 -0.32 -18.95 5.57
N VAL A 209 -1.56 -18.70 5.15
CA VAL A 209 -2.29 -19.54 4.20
C VAL A 209 -1.55 -19.61 2.86
N LEU A 210 -1.14 -18.46 2.31
CA LEU A 210 -0.39 -18.39 1.06
C LEU A 210 0.99 -19.06 1.16
N ASN A 211 1.76 -18.81 2.22
CA ASN A 211 3.07 -19.44 2.41
C ASN A 211 2.97 -20.97 2.63
N ARG A 212 1.90 -21.45 3.25
CA ARG A 212 1.61 -22.90 3.37
C ARG A 212 1.20 -23.47 2.02
N ALA A 213 0.30 -22.80 1.30
CA ALA A 213 -0.15 -23.21 -0.02
C ALA A 213 0.97 -23.16 -1.07
N ALA A 214 1.93 -22.25 -0.93
CA ALA A 214 3.06 -22.08 -1.86
C ALA A 214 4.04 -23.27 -1.89
N GLN A 215 4.04 -24.13 -0.86
CA GLN A 215 4.99 -25.21 -0.75
C GLN A 215 4.89 -26.19 -1.94
N PRO A 216 6.02 -26.69 -2.46
CA PRO A 216 5.99 -27.73 -3.48
C PRO A 216 5.43 -29.02 -2.90
N LEU A 217 4.68 -29.77 -3.71
CA LEU A 217 4.34 -31.16 -3.40
C LEU A 217 5.64 -31.93 -3.12
N GLN A 218 5.79 -32.45 -1.90
CA GLN A 218 6.92 -33.29 -1.53
C GLN A 218 7.05 -34.46 -2.53
N GLN A 219 8.29 -34.85 -2.82
CA GLN A 219 8.62 -35.80 -3.89
C GLN A 219 8.17 -37.21 -3.54
#